data_AF-A0A2P2K9Z9-F1
#
_entry.id   AF-A0A2P2K9Z9-F1
#
_cell.length_a   1.000
_cell.length_b   1.000
_cell.length_c   1.000
_cell.angle_alpha   90.00
_cell.angle_beta   90.00
_cell.angle_gamma   90.00
#
_symmetry.space_group_name_H-M   'P 1'
#
loop_
_entity.id
_entity.type
_entity.pdbx_description
1 polymer ?
#
loop_
_entity_poly.entity_id
_entity_poly.type
_entity_poly.pdbx_seq_one_letter_code
_entity_poly.pdbx_strand_id
1 'polypeptide(L)'
;MEQRVLSESSYPVSSVLSSSNVFTTSRRENLKELVDGGERFHIYRFNPSSCMFIDGYGLTHEVDLEDIERSKADPFASLSAKLIDGINQSEERRRALILFCLTYLKANARDAYMSSVDRKGFDVLGKVHNPLMNGGTGEYQWKEFRFTFKEEARDIETFCHRLVEMEEEAVYKVSSNSGLT
;
A
#
# COMPACT_ATOMS: atom_id res chain seq x y z
N MET A 1 5.60 9.37 15.69
CA MET A 1 4.41 9.29 14.84
C MET A 1 3.97 7.84 14.75
N GLU A 2 4.82 6.93 14.25
CA GLU A 2 4.53 5.49 14.16
C GLU A 2 4.12 4.82 15.48
N GLN A 3 4.88 4.99 16.58
CA GLN A 3 4.51 4.42 17.89
C GLN A 3 3.21 5.00 18.46
N ARG A 4 2.91 6.28 18.20
CA ARG A 4 1.62 6.88 18.62
C ARG A 4 0.46 6.30 17.83
N VAL A 5 0.63 6.13 16.51
CA VAL A 5 -0.37 5.49 15.65
C VAL A 5 -0.65 4.07 16.11
N LEU A 6 0.38 3.30 16.48
CA LEU A 6 0.19 1.96 17.06
C LEU A 6 -0.57 2.00 18.39
N SER A 7 -0.23 2.90 19.32
CA SER A 7 -0.89 2.98 20.63
C SER A 7 -2.33 3.50 20.59
N GLU A 8 -2.67 4.29 19.57
CA GLU A 8 -3.98 4.90 19.39
C GLU A 8 -4.87 4.10 18.42
N SER A 9 -4.30 3.09 17.75
CA SER A 9 -5.02 2.25 16.79
C SER A 9 -5.98 1.26 17.44
N SER A 10 -7.06 0.96 16.74
CA SER A 10 -8.01 -0.08 17.06
C SER A 10 -7.34 -1.46 17.00
N TYR A 11 -7.88 -2.42 17.76
CA TYR A 11 -7.31 -3.77 17.85
C TYR A 11 -7.09 -4.44 16.47
N PRO A 12 -8.02 -4.37 15.49
CA PRO A 12 -7.80 -4.97 14.18
C PRO A 12 -6.64 -4.34 13.41
N VAL A 13 -6.49 -3.02 13.49
CA VAL A 13 -5.42 -2.28 12.82
C VAL A 13 -4.07 -2.57 13.49
N SER A 14 -4.03 -2.53 14.83
CA SER A 14 -2.84 -2.89 15.59
C SER A 14 -2.41 -4.33 15.29
N SER A 15 -3.36 -5.25 15.11
CA SER A 15 -3.06 -6.64 14.76
C SER A 15 -2.37 -6.76 13.40
N VAL A 16 -2.82 -6.00 12.39
CA VAL A 16 -2.15 -5.94 11.07
C VAL A 16 -0.74 -5.38 11.19
N LEU A 17 -0.61 -4.25 11.87
CA LEU A 17 0.69 -3.59 11.97
C LEU A 17 1.69 -4.41 12.81
N SER A 18 1.20 -5.24 13.74
CA SER A 18 2.03 -6.10 14.59
C SER A 18 2.34 -7.47 13.96
N SER A 19 1.57 -7.92 12.97
CA SER A 19 1.88 -9.16 12.23
C SER A 19 3.01 -8.98 11.21
N SER A 20 3.39 -7.73 10.95
CA SER A 20 4.52 -7.40 10.09
C SER A 20 5.86 -7.79 10.71
N ASN A 21 6.71 -8.43 9.92
CA ASN A 21 8.11 -8.72 10.23
C ASN A 21 9.03 -7.51 10.01
N VAL A 22 8.52 -6.41 9.45
CA VAL A 22 9.28 -5.17 9.26
C VAL A 22 9.48 -4.46 10.60
N PHE A 23 10.73 -4.38 11.05
CA PHE A 23 11.11 -3.52 12.17
C PHE A 23 11.18 -2.07 11.69
N THR A 24 10.34 -1.20 12.27
CA THR A 24 10.51 0.25 12.13
C THR A 24 10.97 0.83 13.46
N THR A 25 12.22 1.31 13.49
CA THR A 25 12.67 2.20 14.55
C THR A 25 12.25 3.61 14.16
N SER A 26 11.70 4.38 15.11
CA SER A 26 11.28 5.75 14.82
C SER A 26 12.50 6.54 14.33
N ARG A 27 12.44 7.08 13.11
CA ARG A 27 13.52 7.93 12.55
C ARG A 27 13.92 9.05 13.52
N ARG A 28 12.95 9.57 14.28
CA ARG A 28 13.17 10.59 15.31
C ARG A 28 14.01 10.07 16.47
N GLU A 29 13.82 8.83 16.91
CA GLU A 29 14.61 8.23 17.99
C GLU A 29 16.07 8.06 17.56
N ASN A 30 16.29 7.54 16.34
CA ASN A 30 17.64 7.39 15.78
C ASN A 30 18.38 8.71 15.59
N LEU A 31 17.64 9.79 15.30
CA LEU A 31 18.21 11.13 15.09
C LEU A 31 18.23 11.98 16.36
N LYS A 32 17.67 11.50 17.48
CA LYS A 32 17.53 12.29 18.70
C LYS A 32 18.89 12.72 19.23
N GLU A 33 19.86 11.82 19.29
CA GLU A 33 21.22 12.12 19.73
C GLU A 33 21.95 13.08 18.79
N LEU A 34 21.62 13.08 17.49
CA LEU A 34 22.23 13.98 16.51
C LEU A 34 21.66 15.40 16.58
N VAL A 35 20.40 15.54 17.02
CA VAL A 35 19.71 16.83 17.20
C VAL A 35 19.95 17.41 18.59
N ASP A 36 19.96 16.57 19.63
CA ASP A 36 20.11 16.97 21.04
C ASP A 36 21.58 16.99 21.50
N GLY A 37 22.48 16.34 20.74
CA GLY A 37 23.90 16.20 21.08
C GLY A 37 24.71 17.44 20.70
N GLY A 38 25.35 18.05 21.70
CA GLY A 38 26.20 19.23 21.54
C GLY A 38 27.34 19.08 20.53
N GLU A 39 27.36 20.03 19.59
CA GLU A 39 28.49 20.57 18.80
C GLU A 39 29.35 19.65 17.90
N ARG A 40 29.05 18.36 17.71
CA ARG A 40 29.89 17.48 16.86
C ARG A 40 29.43 17.27 15.41
N PHE A 41 28.30 17.83 14.99
CA PHE A 41 27.74 17.61 13.66
C PHE A 41 27.50 18.91 12.90
N HIS A 42 27.81 18.90 11.61
CA HIS A 42 27.43 19.97 10.69
C HIS A 42 26.14 19.57 9.97
N ILE A 43 25.09 20.37 10.16
CA ILE A 43 23.79 20.16 9.50
C ILE A 43 23.77 21.00 8.23
N TYR A 44 23.59 20.34 7.09
CA TYR A 44 23.46 20.99 5.79
C TYR A 44 22.02 20.88 5.30
N ARG A 45 21.52 21.97 4.69
CA ARG A 45 20.24 21.99 4.00
C ARG A 45 20.48 21.82 2.50
N PHE A 46 19.87 20.79 1.91
CA PHE A 46 19.83 20.64 0.46
C PHE A 46 18.76 21.57 -0.12
N ASN A 47 19.15 22.42 -1.06
CA ASN A 47 18.25 23.29 -1.81
C ASN A 47 18.23 22.82 -3.27
N PRO A 48 17.22 22.05 -3.70
CA PRO A 48 17.15 21.53 -5.05
C PRO A 48 16.98 22.67 -6.06
N SER A 49 17.74 22.64 -7.16
CA SER A 49 17.57 23.55 -8.31
C SER A 49 16.72 22.95 -9.43
N SER A 50 16.49 21.63 -9.39
CA SER A 50 15.62 20.87 -10.30
C SER A 50 15.22 19.56 -9.64
N CYS A 51 14.13 18.94 -10.10
CA CYS A 51 13.70 17.63 -9.67
C CYS A 51 13.19 16.80 -10.85
N MET A 52 13.57 15.54 -10.88
CA MET A 52 13.05 14.56 -11.83
C MET A 52 12.47 13.38 -11.06
N PHE A 53 11.26 12.98 -11.43
CA PHE A 53 10.61 11.76 -10.94
C PHE A 53 10.77 10.67 -11.98
N ILE A 54 11.23 9.48 -11.57
CA ILE A 54 11.32 8.30 -12.42
C ILE A 54 10.22 7.35 -11.98
N ASP A 55 9.29 7.03 -12.88
CA ASP A 55 8.15 6.16 -12.56
C ASP A 55 8.51 4.66 -12.62
N GLY A 56 7.53 3.81 -12.29
CA GLY A 56 7.69 2.35 -12.30
C GLY A 56 7.96 1.73 -13.68
N TYR A 57 7.78 2.48 -14.77
CA TYR A 57 8.11 2.06 -16.13
C TYR A 57 9.48 2.59 -16.59
N GLY A 58 10.19 3.31 -15.72
CA GLY A 58 11.48 3.92 -16.02
C GLY A 58 11.35 5.21 -16.84
N LEU A 59 10.16 5.79 -16.97
CA LEU A 59 9.98 7.08 -17.62
C LEU A 59 10.32 8.21 -16.66
N THR A 60 10.98 9.23 -17.19
CA THR A 60 11.39 10.40 -16.42
C THR A 60 10.44 11.55 -16.65
N HIS A 61 10.01 12.18 -15.56
CA HIS A 61 9.07 13.29 -15.51
C HIS A 61 9.76 14.47 -14.82
N GLU A 62 9.82 15.62 -15.47
CA GLU A 62 10.26 16.86 -14.85
C GLU A 62 9.20 17.33 -13.85
N VAL A 63 9.61 17.71 -12.64
CA VAL A 63 8.71 18.14 -11.57
C VAL A 63 9.02 19.59 -11.22
N ASP A 64 8.00 20.44 -11.28
CA ASP A 64 8.10 21.82 -10.83
C ASP A 64 8.42 21.88 -9.32
N LEU A 65 9.40 22.69 -8.95
CA LEU A 65 9.76 22.87 -7.55
C LEU A 65 8.62 23.52 -6.74
N GLU A 66 7.80 24.37 -7.37
CA GLU A 66 6.60 24.91 -6.71
C GLU A 66 5.61 23.80 -6.34
N ASP A 67 5.46 22.79 -7.19
CA ASP A 67 4.60 21.65 -6.91
C ASP A 67 5.17 20.79 -5.79
N ILE A 68 6.48 20.64 -5.70
CA ILE A 68 7.14 19.94 -4.58
C ILE A 68 6.89 20.67 -3.26
N GLU A 69 7.01 21.99 -3.25
CA GLU A 69 6.80 22.79 -2.04
C GLU A 69 5.34 22.78 -1.57
N ARG A 70 4.38 22.76 -2.51
CA ARG A 70 2.94 22.69 -2.20
C ARG A 70 2.47 21.28 -1.88
N SER A 71 3.18 20.27 -2.37
CA SER A 71 2.85 18.86 -2.16
C SER A 71 3.17 18.41 -0.74
N LYS A 72 2.39 17.45 -0.25
CA LYS A 72 2.63 16.78 1.03
C LYS A 72 2.92 15.32 0.76
N ALA A 73 3.88 14.77 1.49
CA ALA A 73 4.11 13.35 1.53
C ALA A 73 2.81 12.61 1.92
N ASP A 74 2.64 11.42 1.39
CA ASP A 74 1.51 10.58 1.74
C ASP A 74 1.50 10.28 3.25
N PRO A 75 0.35 10.38 3.94
CA PRO A 75 0.27 10.12 5.38
C PRO A 75 0.70 8.70 5.77
N PHE A 76 0.68 7.75 4.84
CA PHE A 76 1.05 6.35 5.10
C PHE A 76 2.52 6.05 4.82
N ALA A 77 3.30 7.01 4.30
CA ALA A 77 4.68 6.76 3.85
C ALA A 77 5.58 6.09 4.91
N SER A 78 5.36 6.35 6.20
CA SER A 78 6.13 5.77 7.31
C SER A 78 5.67 4.36 7.72
N LEU A 79 4.44 3.98 7.39
CA LEU A 79 3.80 2.75 7.85
C LEU A 79 3.43 1.81 6.70
N SER A 80 3.56 2.25 5.44
CA SER A 80 3.20 1.52 4.24
C SER A 80 3.84 0.13 4.19
N ALA A 81 5.15 0.03 4.45
CA ALA A 81 5.85 -1.25 4.46
C ALA A 81 5.28 -2.23 5.50
N LYS A 82 4.99 -1.75 6.72
CA LYS A 82 4.39 -2.57 7.78
C LYS A 82 2.96 -2.99 7.44
N LEU A 83 2.17 -2.06 6.89
CA LEU A 83 0.80 -2.32 6.51
C LEU A 83 0.72 -3.37 5.38
N ILE A 84 1.56 -3.21 4.35
CA ILE A 84 1.65 -4.13 3.22
C ILE A 84 2.09 -5.52 3.69
N ASP A 85 3.18 -5.61 4.45
CA ASP A 85 3.66 -6.91 4.96
C ASP A 85 2.61 -7.56 5.86
N GLY A 86 2.06 -6.81 6.81
CA GLY A 86 1.03 -7.30 7.73
C GLY A 86 -0.21 -7.86 7.03
N ILE A 87 -0.66 -7.21 5.95
CA ILE A 87 -1.75 -7.70 5.11
C ILE A 87 -1.34 -8.99 4.38
N ASN A 88 -0.16 -9.00 3.78
CA ASN A 88 0.34 -10.11 2.97
C ASN A 88 0.66 -11.37 3.80
N GLN A 89 0.95 -11.24 5.10
CA GLN A 89 1.17 -12.37 6.00
C GLN A 89 -0.13 -13.14 6.35
N SER A 90 -1.31 -12.54 6.17
CA SER A 90 -2.60 -13.21 6.43
C SER A 90 -3.13 -13.87 5.16
N GLU A 91 -3.35 -15.19 5.21
CA GLU A 91 -3.93 -15.91 4.08
C GLU A 91 -5.35 -15.43 3.77
N GLU A 92 -6.14 -15.13 4.79
CA GLU A 92 -7.51 -14.64 4.64
C GLU A 92 -7.53 -13.31 3.89
N ARG A 93 -6.65 -12.38 4.25
CA ARG A 93 -6.53 -11.08 3.57
C ARG A 93 -6.01 -11.24 2.14
N ARG A 94 -5.05 -12.13 1.89
CA ARG A 94 -4.63 -12.44 0.50
C ARG A 94 -5.78 -13.03 -0.33
N ARG A 95 -6.63 -13.87 0.25
CA ARG A 95 -7.84 -14.37 -0.42
C ARG A 95 -8.83 -13.23 -0.72
N ALA A 96 -8.98 -12.26 0.18
CA ALA A 96 -9.78 -11.06 -0.09
C ALA A 96 -9.21 -10.25 -1.27
N LEU A 97 -7.88 -10.11 -1.40
CA LEU A 97 -7.26 -9.46 -2.56
C LEU A 97 -7.52 -10.21 -3.88
N ILE A 98 -7.53 -11.54 -3.87
CA ILE A 98 -7.94 -12.35 -5.03
C ILE A 98 -9.40 -12.07 -5.38
N LEU A 99 -10.28 -12.02 -4.38
CA LEU A 99 -11.70 -11.69 -4.55
C LEU A 99 -11.87 -10.29 -5.15
N PHE A 100 -11.06 -9.32 -4.75
CA PHE A 100 -11.07 -7.97 -5.33
C PHE A 100 -10.73 -7.97 -6.81
N CYS A 101 -9.67 -8.71 -7.20
CA CYS A 101 -9.29 -8.87 -8.60
C CYS A 101 -10.47 -9.40 -9.43
N LEU A 102 -11.17 -10.42 -8.92
CA LEU A 102 -12.31 -11.01 -9.60
C LEU A 102 -13.51 -10.06 -9.69
N THR A 103 -13.89 -9.43 -8.57
CA THR A 103 -15.15 -8.70 -8.44
C THR A 103 -15.11 -7.30 -9.03
N TYR A 104 -14.01 -6.55 -8.85
CA TYR A 104 -13.92 -5.16 -9.31
C TYR A 104 -13.29 -5.06 -10.71
N LEU A 105 -12.34 -5.93 -11.04
CA LEU A 105 -11.55 -5.84 -12.27
C LEU A 105 -11.78 -7.00 -13.24
N LYS A 106 -12.65 -7.96 -12.89
CA LYS A 106 -12.94 -9.17 -13.69
C LYS A 106 -11.68 -9.98 -14.04
N ALA A 107 -10.66 -9.90 -13.17
CA ALA A 107 -9.40 -10.59 -13.33
C ALA A 107 -9.37 -11.86 -12.46
N ASN A 108 -9.22 -13.02 -13.10
CA ASN A 108 -9.14 -14.31 -12.41
C ASN A 108 -7.69 -14.56 -11.94
N ALA A 109 -7.36 -14.01 -10.77
CA ALA A 109 -6.07 -14.22 -10.12
C ALA A 109 -6.07 -15.53 -9.31
N ARG A 110 -4.98 -16.31 -9.39
CA ARG A 110 -4.76 -17.49 -8.54
C ARG A 110 -4.11 -17.16 -7.21
N ASP A 111 -3.40 -16.05 -7.16
CA ASP A 111 -2.72 -15.53 -5.98
C ASP A 111 -2.66 -14.01 -6.07
N ALA A 112 -2.56 -13.34 -4.94
CA ALA A 112 -2.53 -11.88 -4.88
C ALA A 112 -1.73 -11.37 -3.68
N TYR A 113 -0.94 -10.33 -3.91
CA TYR A 113 -0.19 -9.60 -2.90
C TYR A 113 -0.44 -8.11 -3.05
N MET A 114 -0.60 -7.40 -1.94
CA MET A 114 -0.56 -5.95 -1.95
C MET A 114 0.88 -5.50 -2.24
N SER A 115 1.08 -4.62 -3.22
CA SER A 115 2.40 -4.09 -3.60
C SER A 115 2.64 -2.66 -3.13
N SER A 116 1.58 -1.85 -3.06
CA SER A 116 1.67 -0.43 -2.73
C SER A 116 0.39 0.02 -2.01
N VAL A 117 0.51 1.08 -1.19
CA VAL A 117 -0.61 1.77 -0.53
C VAL A 117 -0.36 3.27 -0.51
N ASP A 118 -1.43 4.03 -0.65
CA ASP A 118 -1.44 5.48 -0.45
C ASP A 118 -2.85 5.93 0.00
N ARG A 119 -3.04 7.22 0.26
CA ARG A 119 -4.32 7.75 0.72
C ARG A 119 -5.49 7.53 -0.24
N LYS A 120 -5.25 7.27 -1.53
CA LYS A 120 -6.29 7.06 -2.54
C LYS A 120 -6.65 5.60 -2.73
N GLY A 121 -5.84 4.66 -2.23
CA GLY A 121 -6.08 3.24 -2.44
C GLY A 121 -4.81 2.41 -2.33
N PHE A 122 -4.74 1.36 -3.14
CA PHE A 122 -3.68 0.38 -3.06
C PHE A 122 -3.49 -0.34 -4.41
N ASP A 123 -2.29 -0.89 -4.59
CA ASP A 123 -1.95 -1.72 -5.73
C ASP A 123 -1.83 -3.18 -5.30
N VAL A 124 -2.29 -4.07 -6.19
CA VAL A 124 -2.24 -5.52 -6.00
C VAL A 124 -1.51 -6.16 -7.18
N LEU A 125 -0.51 -6.97 -6.87
CA LEU A 125 0.07 -7.92 -7.81
C LEU A 125 -0.80 -9.18 -7.82
N GLY A 126 -1.56 -9.37 -8.90
CA GLY A 126 -2.39 -10.55 -9.12
C GLY A 126 -1.73 -11.53 -10.10
N LYS A 127 -1.69 -12.81 -9.74
CA LYS A 127 -1.17 -13.88 -10.60
C LYS A 127 -2.26 -14.38 -11.54
N VAL A 128 -2.30 -13.88 -12.76
CA VAL A 128 -3.35 -14.15 -13.76
C VAL A 128 -2.83 -15.03 -14.90
N HIS A 129 -3.73 -15.76 -15.55
CA HIS A 129 -3.39 -16.56 -16.73
C HIS A 129 -3.06 -15.65 -17.92
N ASN A 130 -1.96 -15.91 -18.63
CA ASN A 130 -1.63 -15.19 -19.85
C ASN A 130 -2.18 -15.94 -21.08
N PRO A 131 -3.20 -15.39 -21.79
CA PRO A 131 -3.74 -16.05 -22.98
C PRO A 131 -2.86 -15.90 -24.24
N LEU A 132 -1.82 -15.07 -24.22
CA LEU A 132 -1.08 -14.66 -25.44
C LEU A 132 0.10 -15.57 -25.82
N MET A 133 0.43 -16.60 -25.04
CA MET A 133 1.45 -17.59 -25.44
C MET A 133 0.81 -18.76 -26.19
N ASN A 134 0.69 -18.61 -27.51
CA ASN A 134 0.38 -19.70 -28.43
C ASN A 134 1.51 -20.74 -28.38
N GLY A 135 1.30 -21.90 -27.75
CA GLY A 135 2.21 -23.04 -27.93
C GLY A 135 2.32 -24.11 -26.86
N GLY A 136 1.74 -23.96 -25.67
CA GLY A 136 1.72 -25.05 -24.67
C GLY A 136 1.81 -24.54 -23.24
N THR A 137 0.88 -24.99 -22.39
CA THR A 137 0.68 -24.60 -20.98
C THR A 137 0.70 -23.09 -20.75
N GLY A 138 -0.47 -22.45 -20.80
CA GLY A 138 -0.58 -21.02 -20.51
C GLY A 138 0.02 -20.69 -19.14
N GLU A 139 1.14 -19.96 -19.17
CA GLU A 139 1.86 -19.59 -17.97
C GLU A 139 1.12 -18.50 -17.21
N TYR A 140 1.22 -18.56 -15.89
CA TYR A 140 0.72 -17.50 -15.01
C TYR A 140 1.72 -16.35 -14.98
N GLN A 141 1.23 -15.14 -15.18
CA GLN A 141 2.02 -13.91 -15.06
C GLN A 141 1.52 -13.06 -13.89
N TRP A 142 2.44 -12.39 -13.22
CA TRP A 142 2.10 -11.34 -12.27
C TRP A 142 1.74 -10.07 -13.03
N LYS A 143 0.59 -9.49 -12.69
CA LYS A 143 0.13 -8.21 -13.23
C LYS A 143 -0.28 -7.31 -12.07
N GLU A 144 0.09 -6.04 -12.16
CA GLU A 144 -0.31 -5.03 -11.19
C GLU A 144 -1.70 -4.48 -11.51
N PHE A 145 -2.49 -4.27 -10.46
CA PHE A 145 -3.86 -3.78 -10.50
C PHE A 145 -4.05 -2.69 -9.45
N ARG A 146 -4.50 -1.51 -9.90
CA ARG A 146 -4.80 -0.39 -9.02
C ARG A 146 -6.25 -0.45 -8.53
N PHE A 147 -6.43 -0.39 -7.22
CA PHE A 147 -7.72 -0.23 -6.56
C PHE A 147 -7.79 1.16 -5.95
N THR A 148 -8.84 1.90 -6.28
CA THR A 148 -9.03 3.28 -5.82
C THR A 148 -10.27 3.33 -4.94
N PHE A 149 -10.15 3.95 -3.76
CA PHE A 149 -11.27 4.18 -2.88
C PHE A 149 -12.21 5.25 -3.44
N LYS A 150 -13.49 5.18 -3.06
CA LYS A 150 -14.47 6.22 -3.38
C LYS A 150 -14.09 7.57 -2.75
N GLU A 151 -13.47 7.53 -1.57
CA GLU A 151 -12.99 8.69 -0.81
C GLU A 151 -11.58 8.43 -0.27
N GLU A 152 -10.76 9.48 -0.18
CA GLU A 152 -9.40 9.35 0.35
C GLU A 152 -9.40 8.94 1.83
N ALA A 153 -8.56 7.95 2.15
CA ALA A 153 -8.28 7.54 3.52
C ALA A 153 -7.26 8.50 4.15
N ARG A 154 -7.66 9.20 5.21
CA ARG A 154 -6.81 10.23 5.86
C ARG A 154 -5.82 9.65 6.86
N ASP A 155 -6.11 8.48 7.38
CA ASP A 155 -5.35 7.72 8.36
C ASP A 155 -5.51 6.21 8.12
N ILE A 156 -4.72 5.41 8.84
CA ILE A 156 -4.68 3.95 8.65
C ILE A 156 -5.98 3.29 9.13
N GLU A 157 -6.65 3.85 10.12
CA GLU A 157 -7.97 3.37 10.56
C GLU A 157 -8.97 3.46 9.42
N THR A 158 -9.05 4.64 8.80
CA THR A 158 -9.92 4.88 7.66
C THR A 158 -9.54 3.95 6.50
N PHE A 159 -8.25 3.76 6.23
CA PHE A 159 -7.78 2.84 5.18
C PHE A 159 -8.26 1.40 5.42
N CYS A 160 -8.02 0.88 6.64
CA CYS A 160 -8.44 -0.48 7.01
C CYS A 160 -9.95 -0.64 7.01
N HIS A 161 -10.69 0.38 7.45
CA HIS A 161 -12.14 0.40 7.37
C HIS A 161 -12.64 0.32 5.92
N ARG A 162 -12.06 1.13 5.01
CA ARG A 162 -12.38 1.09 3.58
C ARG A 162 -12.07 -0.28 2.95
N LEU A 163 -10.98 -0.93 3.36
CA LEU A 163 -10.67 -2.30 2.92
C LEU A 163 -11.75 -3.30 3.33
N VAL A 164 -12.23 -3.23 4.57
CA VAL A 164 -13.30 -4.11 5.07
C VAL A 164 -14.61 -3.85 4.33
N GLU A 165 -14.99 -2.58 4.11
CA GLU A 165 -16.17 -2.24 3.30
C GLU A 165 -16.08 -2.83 1.89
N MET A 166 -14.89 -2.77 1.28
CA MET A 166 -14.65 -3.38 -0.04
C MET A 166 -14.79 -4.90 -0.02
N GLU A 167 -14.37 -5.57 1.07
CA GLU A 167 -14.52 -7.01 1.29
C GLU A 167 -15.97 -7.42 1.42
N GLU A 168 -16.75 -6.73 2.26
CA GLU A 168 -18.18 -6.96 2.41
C GLU A 168 -18.93 -6.77 1.09
N GLU A 169 -18.63 -5.69 0.35
CA GLU A 169 -19.21 -5.42 -0.96
C GLU A 169 -18.85 -6.52 -1.98
N ALA A 170 -17.60 -7.03 -1.95
CA ALA A 170 -17.15 -8.08 -2.85
C ALA A 170 -17.83 -9.43 -2.54
N VAL A 171 -17.95 -9.80 -1.27
CA VAL A 171 -18.66 -11.01 -0.83
C VAL A 171 -20.13 -10.95 -1.24
N TYR A 172 -20.79 -9.82 -1.00
CA TYR A 172 -22.19 -9.61 -1.41
C TYR A 172 -22.39 -9.75 -2.92
N LYS A 173 -21.48 -9.21 -3.74
CA LYS A 173 -21.53 -9.36 -5.20
C LYS A 173 -21.37 -10.82 -5.65
N VAL A 174 -20.56 -11.62 -4.95
CA VAL A 174 -20.39 -13.03 -5.32
C VAL A 174 -21.60 -13.85 -4.89
N SER A 175 -22.15 -13.63 -3.69
CA SER A 175 -23.33 -14.36 -3.21
C SER A 175 -24.59 -14.06 -4.02
N SER A 176 -24.82 -12.80 -4.37
CA SER A 176 -25.96 -12.40 -5.22
C SER A 176 -25.89 -12.98 -6.64
N ASN A 177 -24.69 -13.14 -7.19
CA ASN A 177 -24.49 -13.73 -8.52
C ASN A 177 -24.47 -15.27 -8.53
N SER A 178 -24.20 -15.92 -7.38
CA SER A 178 -24.14 -17.38 -7.28
C SER A 178 -25.49 -18.05 -7.00
N GLY A 179 -26.55 -17.27 -6.74
CA GLY A 179 -27.90 -17.80 -6.50
C GLY A 179 -28.03 -18.63 -5.22
N LEU A 180 -27.03 -18.60 -4.33
CA LEU A 180 -27.09 -19.22 -3.01
C LEU A 180 -27.73 -18.25 -2.01
N THR A 181 -29.06 -18.26 -1.97
CA THR A 181 -29.86 -17.85 -0.81
C THR A 181 -30.28 -19.07 -0.02
#